data_AF-A0AAW8ANJ4-F1
#
_entry.id   AF-A0AAW8ANJ4-F1
#
_cell.length_a   1.000
_cell.length_b   1.000
_cell.length_c   1.000
_cell.angle_alpha   90.00
_cell.angle_beta   90.00
_cell.angle_gamma   90.00
#
_symmetry.space_group_name_H-M   'P 1'
#
loop_
_entity.id
_entity.type
_entity.pdbx_description
1 polymer ?
#
loop_
_entity_poly.entity_id
_entity_poly.type
_entity_poly.pdbx_seq_one_letter_code
_entity_poly.pdbx_strand_id
1 'polypeptide(L)'
;PGAELAQAVGLDMAAWWKPTAEGYFKHVPKVVVLQAVGEFAPESVNRLAKLKKADIASEAERLVNGKGWMPAIFKTEDGPEKGPQDGAEEVATEAD
;
A
#
# COMPACT_ATOMS: atom_id res chain seq x y z
N PRO A 1 10.73 18.77 15.37
CA PRO A 1 10.21 18.02 16.55
C PRO A 1 9.03 17.08 16.27
N GLY A 2 8.18 17.32 15.25
CA GLY A 2 7.06 16.39 14.91
C GLY A 2 7.45 15.20 14.03
N ALA A 3 8.44 15.38 13.14
CA ALA A 3 8.90 14.35 12.22
C ALA A 3 9.62 13.18 12.91
N GLU A 4 10.41 13.47 13.96
CA GLU A 4 11.08 12.44 14.78
C GLU A 4 10.07 11.55 15.52
N LEU A 5 8.96 12.11 16.00
CA LEU A 5 7.92 11.29 16.64
C LEU A 5 7.26 10.36 15.63
N ALA A 6 6.94 10.83 14.41
CA ALA A 6 6.34 10.00 13.36
C ALA A 6 7.26 8.85 12.91
N GLN A 7 8.59 9.08 12.84
CA GLN A 7 9.56 8.01 12.57
C GLN A 7 9.77 7.09 13.79
N ALA A 8 9.74 7.63 15.02
CA ALA A 8 10.01 6.87 16.25
C ALA A 8 8.90 5.88 16.65
N VAL A 9 7.66 6.06 16.18
CA VAL A 9 6.57 5.08 16.40
C VAL A 9 6.48 3.99 15.33
N GLY A 10 7.34 4.00 14.31
CA GLY A 10 7.39 2.93 13.29
C GLY A 10 6.01 2.60 12.74
N LEU A 11 5.19 3.64 12.49
CA LEU A 11 3.79 3.49 12.14
C LEU A 11 3.67 2.90 10.75
N ASP A 12 3.67 1.58 10.66
CA ASP A 12 3.18 0.92 9.47
C ASP A 12 1.68 1.24 9.36
N MET A 13 1.34 2.26 8.58
CA MET A 13 -0.05 2.64 8.30
C MET A 13 -0.86 1.44 7.79
N ALA A 14 -0.22 0.51 7.05
CA ALA A 14 -0.88 -0.70 6.58
C ALA A 14 -1.16 -1.71 7.70
N ALA A 15 -0.49 -1.60 8.86
CA ALA A 15 -0.78 -2.43 10.03
C ALA A 15 -2.10 -2.03 10.72
N TRP A 16 -2.54 -0.77 10.58
CA TRP A 16 -3.70 -0.25 11.33
C TRP A 16 -4.84 0.25 10.45
N TRP A 17 -4.59 0.48 9.17
CA TRP A 17 -5.61 0.82 8.19
C TRP A 17 -5.98 -0.40 7.36
N LYS A 18 -7.30 -0.62 7.17
CA LYS A 18 -7.82 -1.71 6.33
C LYS A 18 -8.77 -1.19 5.27
N PRO A 19 -8.58 -1.54 3.99
CA PRO A 19 -9.50 -1.20 2.91
C PRO A 19 -10.76 -2.07 3.00
N THR A 20 -11.71 -1.71 3.87
CA THR A 20 -13.00 -2.41 3.99
C THR A 20 -14.05 -1.81 3.06
N ALA A 21 -15.15 -2.52 2.84
CA ALA A 21 -16.27 -2.06 2.03
C ALA A 21 -16.88 -0.80 2.62
N GLU A 22 -17.17 -0.80 3.92
CA GLU A 22 -17.70 0.37 4.66
C GLU A 22 -16.64 1.46 4.88
N GLY A 23 -15.36 1.11 5.00
CA GLY A 23 -14.30 2.09 5.31
C GLY A 23 -13.76 2.83 4.10
N TYR A 24 -13.79 2.22 2.91
CA TYR A 24 -13.17 2.80 1.72
C TYR A 24 -13.98 2.56 0.44
N PHE A 25 -14.24 1.30 0.08
CA PHE A 25 -14.73 0.99 -1.28
C PHE A 25 -16.14 1.53 -1.58
N LYS A 26 -16.99 1.71 -0.56
CA LYS A 26 -18.29 2.38 -0.73
C LYS A 26 -18.18 3.90 -0.87
N HIS A 27 -17.07 4.51 -0.46
CA HIS A 27 -16.90 5.96 -0.46
C HIS A 27 -16.23 6.49 -1.73
N VAL A 28 -15.52 5.64 -2.48
CA VAL A 28 -14.90 6.02 -3.76
C VAL A 28 -15.78 5.67 -4.96
N PRO A 29 -15.58 6.32 -6.13
CA PRO A 29 -16.28 5.97 -7.37
C PRO A 29 -16.04 4.53 -7.81
N LYS A 30 -17.02 3.91 -8.50
CA LYS A 30 -16.92 2.53 -9.01
C LYS A 30 -15.65 2.28 -9.84
N VAL A 31 -15.26 3.26 -10.67
CA VAL A 31 -14.04 3.16 -11.50
C VAL A 31 -12.79 3.05 -10.63
N VAL A 32 -12.72 3.82 -9.53
CA VAL A 32 -11.59 3.78 -8.57
C VAL A 32 -11.53 2.43 -7.85
N VAL A 33 -12.68 1.85 -7.47
CA VAL A 33 -12.69 0.50 -6.89
C VAL A 33 -12.17 -0.54 -7.90
N LEU A 34 -12.57 -0.47 -9.16
CA LEU A 34 -12.10 -1.40 -10.19
C LEU A 34 -10.60 -1.23 -10.50
N GLN A 35 -10.09 0.00 -10.47
CA GLN A 35 -8.65 0.27 -10.56
C GLN A 35 -7.90 -0.35 -9.39
N ALA A 36 -8.37 -0.14 -8.16
CA ALA A 36 -7.79 -0.75 -6.96
C ALA A 36 -7.77 -2.28 -7.06
N VAL A 37 -8.90 -2.90 -7.44
CA VAL A 37 -8.96 -4.36 -7.68
C VAL A 37 -7.96 -4.79 -8.76
N GLY A 38 -7.72 -3.97 -9.77
CA GLY A 38 -6.69 -4.24 -10.79
C GLY A 38 -5.28 -4.35 -10.23
N GLU A 39 -4.96 -3.67 -9.12
CA GLU A 39 -3.64 -3.73 -8.49
C GLU A 39 -3.43 -5.02 -7.69
N PHE A 40 -4.47 -5.58 -7.07
CA PHE A 40 -4.33 -6.73 -6.16
C PHE A 40 -5.05 -8.01 -6.60
N ALA A 41 -5.94 -7.96 -7.58
CA ALA A 41 -6.70 -9.08 -8.13
C ALA A 41 -7.13 -8.81 -9.60
N PRO A 42 -6.17 -8.63 -10.53
CA PRO A 42 -6.45 -8.22 -11.91
C PRO A 42 -7.42 -9.17 -12.64
N GLU A 43 -7.38 -10.47 -12.35
CA GLU A 43 -8.25 -11.49 -12.92
C GLU A 43 -9.73 -11.31 -12.54
N SER A 44 -10.00 -10.58 -11.45
CA SER A 44 -11.36 -10.34 -10.96
C SER A 44 -12.03 -9.11 -11.60
N VAL A 45 -11.27 -8.17 -12.18
CA VAL A 45 -11.77 -6.87 -12.66
C VAL A 45 -12.93 -7.02 -13.66
N ASN A 46 -12.77 -7.87 -14.67
CA ASN A 46 -13.79 -8.09 -15.71
C ASN A 46 -15.10 -8.66 -15.17
N ARG A 47 -15.02 -9.51 -14.14
CA ARG A 47 -16.20 -10.08 -13.47
C ARG A 47 -16.90 -9.01 -12.63
N LEU A 48 -16.13 -8.26 -11.84
CA LEU A 48 -16.66 -7.24 -10.93
C LEU A 48 -17.24 -6.03 -11.66
N ALA A 49 -16.70 -5.66 -12.82
CA ALA A 49 -17.20 -4.53 -13.61
C ALA A 49 -18.70 -4.64 -13.96
N LYS A 50 -19.24 -5.85 -14.03
CA LYS A 50 -20.65 -6.14 -14.34
C LYS A 50 -21.59 -6.03 -13.13
N LEU A 51 -21.04 -5.91 -11.92
CA LEU A 51 -21.81 -5.86 -10.68
C LEU A 51 -22.20 -4.43 -10.30
N LYS A 52 -23.13 -4.31 -9.33
CA LYS A 52 -23.49 -3.02 -8.72
C LYS A 52 -22.39 -2.58 -7.75
N LYS A 53 -22.27 -1.28 -7.50
CA LYS A 53 -21.20 -0.71 -6.67
C LYS A 53 -21.10 -1.36 -5.28
N ALA A 54 -22.23 -1.61 -4.62
CA ALA A 54 -22.24 -2.23 -3.30
C ALA A 54 -21.62 -3.64 -3.33
N ASP A 55 -21.98 -4.45 -4.33
CA ASP A 55 -21.42 -5.80 -4.50
C ASP A 55 -19.93 -5.76 -4.85
N ILE A 56 -19.51 -4.80 -5.68
CA ILE A 56 -18.09 -4.58 -6.00
C ILE A 56 -17.31 -4.22 -4.73
N ALA A 57 -17.85 -3.34 -3.88
CA ALA A 57 -17.19 -2.93 -2.65
C ALA A 57 -17.01 -4.11 -1.68
N SER A 58 -18.05 -4.92 -1.48
CA SER A 58 -17.98 -6.13 -0.64
C SER A 58 -16.99 -7.16 -1.19
N GLU A 59 -16.98 -7.38 -2.50
CA GLU A 59 -16.06 -8.34 -3.12
C GLU A 59 -14.61 -7.81 -3.15
N ALA A 60 -14.41 -6.51 -3.31
CA ALA A 60 -13.09 -5.89 -3.20
C ALA A 60 -12.50 -6.09 -1.80
N GLU A 61 -13.28 -5.92 -0.73
CA GLU A 61 -12.85 -6.22 0.65
C GLU A 61 -12.42 -7.70 0.80
N ARG A 62 -13.23 -8.63 0.28
CA ARG A 62 -12.89 -10.06 0.34
C ARG A 62 -11.59 -10.38 -0.40
N LEU A 63 -11.40 -9.75 -1.57
CA LEU A 63 -10.24 -9.98 -2.42
C LEU A 63 -8.97 -9.32 -1.89
N VAL A 64 -9.07 -8.19 -1.19
CA VAL A 64 -7.91 -7.44 -0.68
C VAL A 64 -7.44 -7.94 0.69
N ASN A 65 -8.30 -8.66 1.41
CA ASN A 65 -7.97 -9.21 2.72
C ASN A 65 -6.69 -10.06 2.68
N GLY A 66 -5.72 -9.72 3.54
CA GLY A 66 -4.43 -10.40 3.62
C GLY A 66 -3.41 -10.00 2.55
N LYS A 67 -3.72 -9.06 1.64
CA LYS A 67 -2.79 -8.62 0.58
C LYS A 67 -1.93 -7.42 0.95
N GLY A 68 -2.19 -6.78 2.09
CA GLY A 68 -1.46 -5.57 2.53
C GLY A 68 -1.60 -4.39 1.56
N TRP A 69 -2.61 -4.42 0.67
CA TRP A 69 -2.81 -3.35 -0.30
C TRP A 69 -3.37 -2.11 0.39
N MET A 70 -2.89 -0.96 -0.06
CA MET A 70 -3.31 0.35 0.41
C MET A 70 -3.32 1.34 -0.77
N PRO A 71 -4.30 2.24 -0.89
CA PRO A 71 -4.33 3.20 -1.99
C PRO A 71 -3.16 4.19 -1.91
N ALA A 72 -2.72 4.66 -3.07
CA ALA A 72 -1.54 5.53 -3.20
C ALA A 72 -1.58 6.79 -2.30
N ILE A 73 -2.77 7.35 -2.05
CA ILE A 73 -2.95 8.53 -1.18
C ILE A 73 -2.48 8.30 0.28
N PHE A 74 -2.42 7.04 0.72
CA PHE A 74 -1.92 6.68 2.05
C PHE A 74 -0.51 6.10 2.01
N LYS A 75 0.05 5.84 0.83
CA LYS A 75 1.47 5.46 0.69
C LYS A 75 2.27 6.74 0.91
N THR A 76 2.78 6.96 2.12
CA THR A 76 3.74 8.02 2.41
C THR A 76 5.01 7.78 1.59
N GLU A 77 5.47 8.77 0.82
CA GLU A 77 6.74 8.76 0.09
C GLU A 77 7.98 8.86 1.01
N ASP A 78 7.87 8.47 2.28
CA ASP A 78 8.94 8.56 3.28
C ASP A 78 9.00 7.29 4.15
N GLY A 79 9.42 6.19 3.53
CA GLY A 79 10.21 5.14 4.21
C GLY A 79 11.56 5.11 3.48
N PRO A 80 12.70 4.96 4.18
CA PRO A 80 14.00 5.36 3.65
C PRO A 80 14.25 4.67 2.31
N GLU A 81 14.38 5.48 1.26
CA GLU A 81 14.94 5.04 -0.01
C GLU A 81 16.29 4.39 0.26
N LYS A 82 16.34 3.06 0.30
CA LYS A 82 17.58 2.35 0.04
C LYS A 82 17.73 2.22 -1.47
N GLY A 83 18.35 3.22 -2.06
CA GLY A 83 19.03 3.11 -3.34
C GLY A 83 19.99 4.30 -3.52
N PRO A 84 21.08 4.18 -4.30
CA PRO A 84 21.84 3.00 -4.72
C PRO A 84 23.10 2.80 -3.87
N GLN A 85 23.63 1.60 -3.95
CA GLN A 85 24.93 1.20 -3.43
C GLN A 85 26.03 1.83 -4.31
N ASP A 86 26.62 2.94 -3.88
CA ASP A 86 28.00 3.31 -4.20
C ASP A 86 28.80 3.04 -2.91
N GLY A 87 29.85 2.23 -2.87
CA GLY A 87 30.89 2.10 -3.86
C GLY A 87 32.18 2.63 -3.23
N ALA A 88 32.99 1.70 -2.70
CA ALA A 88 34.38 1.84 -2.28
C ALA A 88 34.70 2.69 -1.04
N GLU A 89 35.12 2.00 0.03
CA GLU A 89 36.25 2.47 0.84
C GLU A 89 37.08 1.25 1.27
N GLU A 90 38.03 0.87 0.42
CA GLU A 90 39.21 0.12 0.83
C GLU A 90 40.09 1.06 1.64
N VAL A 91 40.30 0.79 2.93
CA VAL A 91 41.40 1.41 3.68
C VAL A 91 42.21 0.31 4.36
N ALA A 92 43.30 0.01 3.67
CA ALA A 92 44.66 -0.16 4.17
C ALA A 92 44.89 -0.92 5.48
N THR A 93 45.58 -2.04 5.30
CA THR A 93 46.62 -2.63 6.18
C THR A 93 47.28 -1.66 7.15
N GLU A 94 47.40 -2.08 8.42
CA GLU A 94 48.47 -1.61 9.30
C GLU A 94 49.11 -2.81 10.00
N ALA A 95 50.43 -2.91 9.84
CA ALA A 95 51.33 -3.80 10.53
C ALA A 95 52.33 -2.90 11.28
N ASP A 96 52.45 -3.08 12.58
CA ASP A 96 53.70 -3.02 13.35
C ASP A 96 53.51 -3.82 14.66
#